data_AF-A0A3L7REK8-F1
#
_entry.id   AF-A0A3L7REK8-F1
#
_cell.length_a   1.000
_cell.length_b   1.000
_cell.length_c   1.000
_cell.angle_alpha   90.00
_cell.angle_beta   90.00
_cell.angle_gamma   90.00
#
_symmetry.space_group_name_H-M   'P 1'
#
loop_
_entity.id
_entity.type
_entity.pdbx_description
1 polymer ?
#
loop_
_entity_poly.entity_id
_entity_poly.type
_entity_poly.pdbx_seq_one_letter_code
_entity_poly.pdbx_strand_id
1 'polypeptide(L)'
;MKISHWIALSLIASIPVAVGCDAPKTGGSKSGSAAHDHDHAGHDHAGHDHAGHDHGDAKGGDSKAAKKDDHAGHDHPEHGPNGGHIAHFDTSATTHFEWAHDEDKQTLTVYFEELVSGGNKIESVEVVVTSSGQEKKFKLEPLESAKIAGSIFQIKDQELLTLVGASDKDEKGVQARLVAKIDGKEEKLLLIDHHHHH
;
A
#
# COMPACT_ATOMS: atom_id res chain seq x y z
N MET A 1 32.18 -33.71 -16.00
CA MET A 1 31.41 -32.70 -16.76
C MET A 1 30.28 -33.41 -17.48
N LYS A 2 29.03 -33.17 -17.06
CA LYS A 2 27.83 -33.77 -17.63
C LYS A 2 26.91 -32.62 -18.04
N ILE A 3 26.61 -32.57 -19.32
CA ILE A 3 25.78 -31.55 -19.98
C ILE A 3 24.33 -31.98 -19.79
N SER A 4 23.45 -31.09 -19.35
CA SER A 4 22.01 -31.28 -19.46
C SER A 4 21.37 -30.03 -20.04
N HIS A 5 21.00 -30.19 -21.31
CA HIS A 5 20.23 -29.27 -22.11
C HIS A 5 18.81 -29.19 -21.54
N TRP A 6 18.35 -27.98 -21.23
CA TRP A 6 16.94 -27.73 -20.93
C TRP A 6 16.22 -27.43 -22.24
N ILE A 7 15.27 -28.29 -22.59
CA ILE A 7 14.37 -28.14 -23.74
C ILE A 7 13.29 -27.14 -23.34
N ALA A 8 13.28 -25.99 -24.03
CA ALA A 8 12.20 -25.02 -23.97
C ALA A 8 11.02 -25.53 -24.81
N LEU A 9 9.88 -25.79 -24.16
CA LEU A 9 8.62 -26.09 -24.83
C LEU A 9 7.71 -24.87 -24.73
N SER A 10 7.79 -23.99 -25.73
CA SER A 10 6.82 -22.91 -25.94
C SER A 10 5.53 -23.51 -26.51
N LEU A 11 4.45 -23.48 -25.72
CA LEU A 11 3.10 -23.73 -26.21
C LEU A 11 2.43 -22.39 -26.48
N ILE A 12 2.39 -22.01 -27.76
CA ILE A 12 1.62 -20.86 -28.26
C ILE A 12 0.19 -21.36 -28.50
N ALA A 13 -0.76 -20.91 -27.69
CA ALA A 13 -2.18 -21.09 -27.93
C ALA A 13 -2.80 -19.74 -28.30
N SER A 14 -3.05 -19.55 -29.60
CA SER A 14 -3.73 -18.38 -30.14
C SER A 14 -5.24 -18.50 -29.91
N ILE A 15 -5.84 -17.56 -29.18
CA ILE A 15 -7.30 -17.43 -29.05
C ILE A 15 -7.77 -16.33 -30.01
N PRO A 16 -8.73 -16.59 -30.92
CA PRO A 16 -9.38 -15.55 -31.70
C PRO A 16 -10.41 -14.80 -30.85
N VAL A 17 -10.25 -13.48 -30.72
CA VAL A 17 -11.26 -12.60 -30.14
C VAL A 17 -12.24 -12.20 -31.24
N ALA A 18 -13.48 -12.67 -31.15
CA ALA A 18 -14.60 -12.14 -31.92
C ALA A 18 -15.46 -11.26 -30.99
N VAL A 19 -15.39 -9.94 -31.15
CA VAL A 19 -16.38 -9.02 -30.61
C VAL A 19 -17.09 -8.39 -31.80
N GLY A 20 -18.32 -8.83 -32.02
CA GLY A 20 -19.22 -8.26 -33.01
C GLY A 20 -19.76 -6.91 -32.54
N CYS A 21 -19.77 -5.95 -33.46
CA CYS A 21 -20.52 -4.72 -33.38
C CYS A 21 -22.01 -5.01 -33.62
N ASP A 22 -22.89 -4.55 -32.73
CA ASP A 22 -24.28 -4.26 -33.08
C ASP A 22 -24.82 -3.12 -32.19
N ALA A 23 -25.11 -1.99 -32.83
CA ALA A 23 -25.96 -0.91 -32.37
C ALA A 23 -27.07 -0.77 -33.45
N PRO A 24 -28.24 -0.11 -33.24
CA PRO A 24 -28.60 0.82 -32.15
C PRO A 24 -30.05 0.60 -31.60
N LYS A 25 -30.42 1.31 -30.53
CA LYS A 25 -31.82 1.72 -30.33
C LYS A 25 -31.92 3.16 -29.85
N THR A 26 -32.47 3.97 -30.75
CA THR A 26 -33.09 5.26 -30.51
C THR A 26 -34.32 5.10 -29.61
N GLY A 27 -34.55 6.09 -28.75
CA GLY A 27 -35.75 6.15 -27.91
C GLY A 27 -35.73 7.36 -27.01
N GLY A 28 -36.04 8.53 -27.57
CA GLY A 28 -36.30 9.71 -26.78
C GLY A 28 -37.62 9.58 -26.02
N SER A 29 -37.68 10.16 -24.82
CA SER A 29 -38.90 10.77 -24.27
C SER A 29 -38.51 11.82 -23.23
N LYS A 30 -38.89 13.06 -23.53
CA LYS A 30 -39.04 14.16 -22.59
C LYS A 30 -40.21 13.83 -21.65
N SER A 31 -40.08 14.17 -20.37
CA SER A 31 -41.04 14.95 -19.57
C SER A 31 -40.85 14.62 -18.09
N GLY A 32 -40.85 15.64 -17.24
CA GLY A 32 -41.02 15.46 -15.80
C GLY A 32 -40.12 16.33 -14.94
N SER A 33 -40.41 17.63 -14.89
CA SER A 33 -39.96 18.49 -13.80
C SER A 33 -40.45 17.94 -12.46
N ALA A 34 -39.53 17.77 -11.52
CA ALA A 34 -39.81 17.91 -10.10
C ALA A 34 -38.49 18.29 -9.41
N ALA A 35 -38.35 19.58 -9.13
CA ALA A 35 -37.36 20.10 -8.21
C ALA A 35 -37.50 19.38 -6.86
N HIS A 36 -36.40 18.87 -6.34
CA HIS A 36 -36.23 18.65 -4.91
C HIS A 36 -35.13 19.60 -4.49
N ASP A 37 -35.55 20.79 -4.07
CA ASP A 37 -34.72 21.71 -3.32
C ASP A 37 -34.42 21.04 -1.97
N HIS A 38 -33.21 20.51 -1.82
CA HIS A 38 -32.66 20.16 -0.53
C HIS A 38 -31.90 21.38 -0.01
N ASP A 39 -32.64 22.27 0.65
CA ASP A 39 -32.05 23.28 1.54
C ASP A 39 -31.31 22.54 2.66
N HIS A 40 -29.99 22.38 2.50
CA HIS A 40 -29.11 22.12 3.62
C HIS A 40 -28.94 23.44 4.37
N ALA A 41 -29.89 23.69 5.28
CA ALA A 41 -29.75 24.69 6.33
C ALA A 41 -28.36 24.52 6.97
N GLY A 42 -27.59 25.60 6.94
CA GLY A 42 -26.18 25.63 7.28
C GLY A 42 -25.88 24.97 8.62
N HIS A 43 -24.78 24.23 8.65
CA HIS A 43 -24.10 23.90 9.90
C HIS A 43 -23.01 24.94 10.10
N ASP A 44 -23.33 25.94 10.91
CA ASP A 44 -22.45 26.93 11.48
C ASP A 44 -21.43 26.24 12.41
N HIS A 45 -20.19 26.08 11.92
CA HIS A 45 -19.05 25.79 12.78
C HIS A 45 -18.62 27.07 13.49
N ALA A 46 -19.41 27.46 14.49
CA ALA A 46 -19.04 28.45 15.48
C ALA A 46 -18.02 27.85 16.47
N GLY A 47 -16.93 28.58 16.71
CA GLY A 47 -16.14 28.46 17.93
C GLY A 47 -14.89 27.59 17.82
N HIS A 48 -13.79 28.22 17.39
CA HIS A 48 -12.44 27.77 17.66
C HIS A 48 -12.01 28.38 19.01
N ASP A 49 -12.21 27.65 20.10
CA ASP A 49 -11.85 28.08 21.45
C ASP A 49 -10.90 27.04 22.06
N HIS A 50 -9.64 26.98 21.61
CA HIS A 50 -8.60 26.31 22.39
C HIS A 50 -8.21 27.24 23.55
N ALA A 51 -8.97 27.14 24.65
CA ALA A 51 -8.58 27.68 25.93
C ALA A 51 -7.19 27.12 26.29
N GLY A 52 -6.19 28.01 26.33
CA GLY A 52 -4.80 27.68 26.60
C GLY A 52 -4.65 26.86 27.86
N HIS A 53 -3.92 25.75 27.75
CA HIS A 53 -3.46 25.01 28.93
C HIS A 53 -2.18 25.70 29.42
N ASP A 54 -2.34 26.45 30.51
CA ASP A 54 -1.28 27.03 31.33
C ASP A 54 -0.50 25.89 32.00
N HIS A 55 0.75 25.67 31.59
CA HIS A 55 1.67 24.78 32.32
C HIS A 55 2.38 25.58 33.39
N GLY A 56 1.68 25.74 34.52
CA GLY A 56 2.26 26.24 35.76
C GLY A 56 3.42 25.36 36.23
N ASP A 57 4.56 26.00 36.43
CA ASP A 57 5.77 25.46 37.04
C ASP A 57 5.49 24.76 38.37
N ALA A 58 5.73 23.44 38.43
CA ALA A 58 5.89 22.71 39.68
C ALA A 58 7.34 22.25 39.83
N LYS A 59 8.11 23.06 40.55
CA LYS A 59 9.40 22.67 41.12
C LYS A 59 9.20 21.64 42.23
N GLY A 60 10.03 20.59 42.23
CA GLY A 60 10.50 19.93 43.44
C GLY A 60 10.27 18.42 43.48
N GLY A 61 11.37 17.64 43.45
CA GLY A 61 11.33 16.22 43.78
C GLY A 61 12.57 15.48 43.29
N ASP A 62 13.67 15.60 44.03
CA ASP A 62 14.89 14.82 43.86
C ASP A 62 14.60 13.32 43.77
N SER A 63 14.83 12.74 42.59
CA SER A 63 14.90 11.29 42.40
C SER A 63 15.88 10.96 41.29
N LYS A 64 17.07 10.56 41.74
CA LYS A 64 18.10 9.74 41.08
C LYS A 64 17.93 9.50 39.58
N ALA A 65 18.86 10.09 38.83
CA ALA A 65 19.42 9.67 37.55
C ALA A 65 18.97 8.28 37.05
N ALA A 66 17.86 8.25 36.32
CA ALA A 66 17.74 7.41 35.15
C ALA A 66 18.01 8.32 33.96
N LYS A 67 19.11 8.11 33.24
CA LYS A 67 19.24 8.59 31.86
C LYS A 67 18.03 8.04 31.11
N LYS A 68 16.99 8.85 30.94
CA LYS A 68 16.07 8.67 29.83
C LYS A 68 16.88 9.09 28.63
N ASP A 69 17.32 8.11 27.86
CA ASP A 69 17.71 8.37 26.49
C ASP A 69 16.48 9.00 25.84
N ASP A 70 16.55 10.31 25.64
CA ASP A 70 15.63 11.06 24.80
C ASP A 70 15.84 10.53 23.38
N HIS A 71 15.24 9.39 23.08
CA HIS A 71 14.86 9.09 21.71
C HIS A 71 13.84 10.17 21.36
N ALA A 72 14.36 11.26 20.77
CA ALA A 72 13.59 12.16 19.94
C ALA A 72 13.03 11.31 18.79
N GLY A 73 12.00 10.53 19.09
CA GLY A 73 11.14 9.89 18.12
C GLY A 73 10.47 11.03 17.41
N HIS A 74 10.97 11.36 16.23
CA HIS A 74 10.19 12.13 15.31
C HIS A 74 8.94 11.29 15.03
N ASP A 75 7.77 11.80 15.43
CA ASP A 75 6.47 11.27 15.01
C ASP A 75 6.47 11.31 13.47
N HIS A 76 6.63 10.16 12.85
CA HIS A 76 6.35 10.03 11.43
C HIS A 76 4.86 9.76 11.32
N PRO A 77 4.14 10.40 10.40
CA PRO A 77 2.75 10.05 10.15
C PRO A 77 2.68 8.56 9.84
N GLU A 78 1.77 7.84 10.53
CA GLU A 78 1.56 6.40 10.35
C GLU A 78 1.12 6.07 8.91
N HIS A 79 0.60 7.08 8.19
CA HIS A 79 0.13 6.97 6.82
C HIS A 79 0.85 7.90 5.86
N GLY A 80 1.07 7.39 4.64
CA GLY A 80 1.62 8.17 3.52
C GLY A 80 0.58 9.00 2.78
N PRO A 81 1.01 9.75 1.76
CA PRO A 81 0.15 10.63 0.96
C PRO A 81 -0.99 9.90 0.24
N ASN A 82 -0.90 8.58 0.06
CA ASN A 82 -1.94 7.76 -0.55
C ASN A 82 -2.83 7.03 0.48
N GLY A 83 -2.65 7.32 1.79
CA GLY A 83 -3.40 6.71 2.88
C GLY A 83 -2.95 5.29 3.26
N GLY A 84 -1.85 4.81 2.69
CA GLY A 84 -1.21 3.54 3.00
C GLY A 84 -0.18 3.64 4.12
N HIS A 85 0.41 2.52 4.51
CA HIS A 85 1.45 2.44 5.51
C HIS A 85 2.80 2.84 4.91
N ILE A 86 3.55 3.69 5.62
CA ILE A 86 4.93 3.99 5.25
C ILE A 86 5.86 2.88 5.76
N ALA A 87 6.80 2.46 4.91
CA ALA A 87 7.83 1.51 5.26
C ALA A 87 9.17 1.87 4.60
N HIS A 88 10.24 1.17 4.99
CA HIS A 88 11.56 1.30 4.41
C HIS A 88 12.25 -0.07 4.36
N PHE A 89 13.19 -0.26 3.43
CA PHE A 89 14.09 -1.40 3.44
C PHE A 89 15.30 -1.13 4.35
N ASP A 90 15.89 -2.18 4.94
CA ASP A 90 16.98 -2.04 5.92
C ASP A 90 18.39 -1.86 5.31
N THR A 91 18.51 -1.65 4.00
CA THR A 91 19.76 -1.98 3.27
C THR A 91 20.58 -0.81 2.71
N SER A 92 20.08 0.43 2.66
CA SER A 92 20.90 1.66 2.53
C SER A 92 20.06 2.95 2.57
N ALA A 93 20.73 4.10 2.71
CA ALA A 93 20.20 5.46 2.89
C ALA A 93 18.69 5.62 2.64
N THR A 94 17.97 5.67 3.76
CA THR A 94 16.53 5.93 3.93
C THR A 94 15.85 6.55 2.71
N THR A 95 15.18 5.71 1.93
CA THR A 95 14.11 6.14 1.03
C THR A 95 12.90 5.30 1.38
N HIS A 96 11.87 5.98 1.88
CA HIS A 96 10.63 5.34 2.26
C HIS A 96 9.86 4.91 1.01
N PHE A 97 8.96 3.95 1.20
CA PHE A 97 7.90 3.64 0.25
C PHE A 97 6.60 3.50 1.02
N GLU A 98 5.49 3.62 0.30
CA GLU A 98 4.16 3.46 0.88
C GLU A 98 3.50 2.22 0.30
N TRP A 99 2.70 1.52 1.08
CA TRP A 99 1.83 0.45 0.57
C TRP A 99 0.43 0.58 1.14
N ALA A 100 -0.58 0.40 0.31
CA ALA A 100 -1.99 0.55 0.66
C ALA A 100 -2.74 -0.76 0.46
N HIS A 101 -3.45 -1.16 1.50
CA HIS A 101 -4.41 -2.25 1.52
C HIS A 101 -5.82 -1.66 1.38
N ASP A 102 -6.45 -1.84 0.22
CA ASP A 102 -7.78 -1.28 -0.07
C ASP A 102 -8.79 -2.42 -0.32
N GLU A 103 -9.60 -2.73 0.70
CA GLU A 103 -10.61 -3.79 0.63
C GLU A 103 -11.76 -3.46 -0.34
N ASP A 104 -12.15 -2.18 -0.45
CA ASP A 104 -13.27 -1.74 -1.30
C ASP A 104 -12.93 -1.91 -2.78
N LYS A 105 -11.69 -1.55 -3.16
CA LYS A 105 -11.19 -1.71 -4.54
C LYS A 105 -10.60 -3.10 -4.79
N GLN A 106 -10.39 -3.87 -3.73
CA GLN A 106 -9.73 -5.17 -3.71
C GLN A 106 -8.30 -5.12 -4.23
N THR A 107 -7.58 -4.04 -3.93
CA THR A 107 -6.23 -3.79 -4.45
C THR A 107 -5.20 -3.69 -3.35
N LEU A 108 -4.06 -4.35 -3.57
CA LEU A 108 -2.82 -4.01 -2.88
C LEU A 108 -2.01 -3.12 -3.82
N THR A 109 -1.65 -1.92 -3.36
CA THR A 109 -0.86 -0.96 -4.13
C THR A 109 0.42 -0.61 -3.38
N VAL A 110 1.54 -0.52 -4.09
CA VAL A 110 2.84 -0.13 -3.53
C VAL A 110 3.38 1.05 -4.32
N TYR A 111 3.80 2.09 -3.62
CA TYR A 111 4.25 3.38 -4.14
C TYR A 111 5.73 3.58 -3.79
N PHE A 112 6.58 3.50 -4.81
CA PHE A 112 8.03 3.70 -4.76
C PHE A 112 8.44 5.08 -5.33
N GLU A 113 7.55 6.08 -5.29
CA GLU A 113 7.80 7.39 -5.94
C GLU A 113 9.09 8.06 -5.45
N GLU A 114 9.38 8.01 -4.15
CA GLU A 114 10.61 8.58 -3.58
C GLU A 114 11.86 7.82 -4.07
N LEU A 115 11.81 6.49 -4.05
CA LEU A 115 12.88 5.62 -4.56
C LEU A 115 13.18 5.89 -6.04
N VAL A 116 12.16 5.92 -6.89
CA VAL A 116 12.33 6.14 -8.33
C VAL A 116 12.76 7.57 -8.63
N SER A 117 12.25 8.57 -7.91
CA SER A 117 12.71 9.96 -8.03
C SER A 117 14.17 10.14 -7.59
N GLY A 118 14.62 9.33 -6.63
CA GLY A 118 16.01 9.23 -6.20
C GLY A 118 16.95 8.51 -7.19
N GLY A 119 16.42 7.99 -8.30
CA GLY A 119 17.17 7.35 -9.37
C GLY A 119 17.23 5.83 -9.31
N ASN A 120 16.59 5.19 -8.33
CA ASN A 120 16.55 3.73 -8.23
C ASN A 120 15.60 3.15 -9.28
N LYS A 121 15.96 2.01 -9.86
CA LYS A 121 15.10 1.26 -10.78
C LYS A 121 14.41 0.10 -10.07
N ILE A 122 13.08 0.11 -10.06
CA ILE A 122 12.27 -1.03 -9.62
C ILE A 122 12.07 -1.98 -10.80
N GLU A 123 12.63 -3.18 -10.73
CA GLU A 123 12.58 -4.19 -11.79
C GLU A 123 11.40 -5.16 -11.65
N SER A 124 11.04 -5.50 -10.41
CA SER A 124 9.91 -6.39 -10.12
C SER A 124 9.44 -6.21 -8.68
N VAL A 125 8.15 -6.47 -8.46
CA VAL A 125 7.52 -6.40 -7.15
C VAL A 125 6.60 -7.61 -6.99
N GLU A 126 6.79 -8.36 -5.92
CA GLU A 126 6.00 -9.54 -5.59
C GLU A 126 5.66 -9.52 -4.10
N VAL A 127 4.53 -10.10 -3.73
CA VAL A 127 4.26 -10.51 -2.35
C VAL A 127 4.39 -12.02 -2.26
N VAL A 128 5.25 -12.47 -1.35
CA VAL A 128 5.43 -13.87 -1.01
C VAL A 128 4.73 -14.11 0.33
N VAL A 129 3.66 -14.89 0.31
CA VAL A 129 2.95 -15.31 1.51
C VAL A 129 3.45 -16.69 1.92
N THR A 130 3.93 -16.82 3.14
CA THR A 130 4.24 -18.10 3.77
C THR A 130 3.16 -18.44 4.79
N SER A 131 2.55 -19.61 4.69
CA SER A 131 1.61 -20.14 5.70
C SER A 131 1.81 -21.63 5.84
N SER A 132 1.97 -22.11 7.07
CA SER A 132 2.18 -23.54 7.37
C SER A 132 3.32 -24.18 6.56
N GLY A 133 4.38 -23.41 6.29
CA GLY A 133 5.55 -23.83 5.50
C GLY A 133 5.32 -23.90 3.98
N GLN A 134 4.16 -23.48 3.48
CA GLN A 134 3.88 -23.34 2.06
C GLN A 134 4.04 -21.89 1.62
N GLU A 135 4.68 -21.68 0.47
CA GLU A 135 4.83 -20.36 -0.13
C GLU A 135 3.85 -20.20 -1.30
N LYS A 136 3.21 -19.02 -1.36
CA LYS A 136 2.45 -18.55 -2.50
C LYS A 136 2.95 -17.18 -2.92
N LYS A 137 3.12 -16.98 -4.23
CA LYS A 137 3.66 -15.73 -4.80
C LYS A 137 2.59 -14.99 -5.58
N PHE A 138 2.51 -13.69 -5.35
CA PHE A 138 1.60 -12.79 -6.01
C PHE A 138 2.42 -11.68 -6.66
N LYS A 139 2.44 -11.66 -8.00
CA LYS A 139 3.17 -10.63 -8.74
C LYS A 139 2.33 -9.35 -8.83
N LEU A 140 2.92 -8.22 -8.50
CA LEU A 140 2.30 -6.91 -8.72
C LEU A 140 2.74 -6.38 -10.09
N GLU A 141 1.81 -5.79 -10.83
CA GLU A 141 2.07 -5.22 -12.15
C GLU A 141 2.28 -3.70 -12.03
N PRO A 142 3.17 -3.11 -12.84
CA PRO A 142 3.34 -1.67 -12.87
C PRO A 142 2.03 -1.00 -13.28
N LEU A 143 1.68 0.09 -12.60
CA LEU A 143 0.54 0.90 -12.96
C LEU A 143 0.94 1.90 -14.06
N GLU A 144 0.52 1.62 -15.30
CA GLU A 144 0.88 2.42 -16.48
C GLU A 144 0.41 3.89 -16.40
N SER A 145 -0.60 4.19 -15.58
CA SER A 145 -1.09 5.55 -15.35
C SER A 145 -0.28 6.33 -14.29
N ALA A 146 0.77 5.74 -13.71
CA ALA A 146 1.62 6.42 -12.75
C ALA A 146 2.33 7.63 -13.38
N LYS A 147 2.41 8.73 -12.65
CA LYS A 147 3.09 9.96 -13.09
C LYS A 147 4.58 9.71 -13.39
N ILE A 148 5.19 8.82 -12.61
CA ILE A 148 6.57 8.36 -12.80
C ILE A 148 6.50 6.89 -13.18
N ALA A 149 6.97 6.53 -14.37
CA ALA A 149 6.92 5.15 -14.84
C ALA A 149 7.69 4.21 -13.89
N GLY A 150 7.10 3.07 -13.55
CA GLY A 150 7.69 2.10 -12.63
C GLY A 150 7.73 2.53 -11.16
N SER A 151 7.00 3.59 -10.78
CA SER A 151 6.90 4.03 -9.37
C SER A 151 5.72 3.44 -8.62
N ILE A 152 4.70 2.92 -9.30
CA ILE A 152 3.52 2.33 -8.66
C ILE A 152 3.32 0.93 -9.19
N PHE A 153 3.11 -0.02 -8.29
CA PHE A 153 2.79 -1.40 -8.61
C PHE A 153 1.49 -1.79 -7.91
N GLN A 154 0.63 -2.53 -8.61
CA GLN A 154 -0.68 -2.90 -8.12
C GLN A 154 -1.04 -4.33 -8.50
N ILE A 155 -1.82 -4.97 -7.64
CA ILE A 155 -2.53 -6.21 -7.94
C ILE A 155 -3.95 -6.11 -7.41
N LYS A 156 -4.90 -6.66 -8.15
CA LYS A 156 -6.29 -6.86 -7.70
C LYS A 156 -6.51 -8.33 -7.37
N ASP A 157 -6.43 -8.68 -6.09
CA ASP A 157 -6.54 -10.08 -5.63
C ASP A 157 -7.06 -10.13 -4.19
N GLN A 158 -8.29 -10.64 -4.00
CA GLN A 158 -8.94 -10.71 -2.69
C GLN A 158 -8.26 -11.71 -1.74
N GLU A 159 -7.68 -12.78 -2.28
CA GLU A 159 -6.99 -13.77 -1.47
C GLU A 159 -5.72 -13.16 -0.90
N LEU A 160 -4.95 -12.45 -1.72
CA LEU A 160 -3.78 -11.72 -1.26
C LEU A 160 -4.14 -10.73 -0.15
N LEU A 161 -5.18 -9.91 -0.33
CA LEU A 161 -5.62 -8.96 0.70
C LEU A 161 -5.92 -9.63 2.04
N THR A 162 -6.65 -10.74 1.99
CA THR A 162 -6.97 -11.53 3.19
C THR A 162 -5.70 -12.05 3.87
N LEU A 163 -4.71 -12.51 3.09
CA LEU A 163 -3.45 -13.03 3.60
C LEU A 163 -2.52 -11.93 4.14
N VAL A 164 -2.54 -10.73 3.54
CA VAL A 164 -1.80 -9.57 4.03
C VAL A 164 -2.41 -9.04 5.33
N GLY A 165 -3.74 -8.95 5.42
CA GLY A 165 -4.43 -8.57 6.65
C GLY A 165 -4.25 -9.58 7.80
N ALA A 166 -4.01 -10.85 7.48
CA ALA A 166 -3.66 -11.89 8.45
C ALA A 166 -2.16 -11.96 8.77
N SER A 167 -1.32 -11.13 8.13
CA SER A 167 0.12 -11.19 8.27
C SER A 167 0.57 -10.71 9.65
N ASP A 168 1.42 -11.49 10.30
CA ASP A 168 1.94 -11.19 11.62
C ASP A 168 3.45 -11.48 11.74
N LYS A 169 4.04 -11.15 12.90
CA LYS A 169 5.47 -11.37 13.18
C LYS A 169 5.80 -12.81 13.61
N ASP A 170 4.81 -13.63 13.93
CA ASP A 170 5.00 -15.03 14.33
C ASP A 170 5.33 -15.87 13.08
N GLU A 171 6.49 -16.54 13.10
CA GLU A 171 6.91 -17.43 12.01
C GLU A 171 6.01 -18.66 11.85
N LYS A 172 5.20 -18.98 12.86
CA LYS A 172 4.18 -20.03 12.79
C LYS A 172 2.86 -19.53 12.20
N GLY A 173 2.67 -18.21 12.12
CA GLY A 173 1.51 -17.55 11.56
C GLY A 173 1.58 -17.40 10.04
N VAL A 174 0.74 -16.50 9.52
CA VAL A 174 0.82 -16.09 8.11
C VAL A 174 1.85 -14.97 8.01
N GLN A 175 2.80 -15.10 7.08
CA GLN A 175 3.79 -14.05 6.81
C GLN A 175 3.69 -13.59 5.37
N ALA A 176 3.17 -12.39 5.15
CA ALA A 176 3.19 -11.74 3.84
C ALA A 176 4.43 -10.84 3.73
N ARG A 177 5.36 -11.19 2.85
CA ARG A 177 6.58 -10.41 2.62
C ARG A 177 6.53 -9.76 1.25
N LEU A 178 6.69 -8.43 1.21
CA LEU A 178 7.00 -7.73 -0.02
C LEU A 178 8.43 -8.08 -0.43
N VAL A 179 8.61 -8.43 -1.70
CA VAL A 179 9.90 -8.70 -2.33
C VAL A 179 10.01 -7.78 -3.53
N ALA A 180 10.96 -6.86 -3.50
CA ALA A 180 11.21 -5.92 -4.59
C ALA A 180 12.62 -6.13 -5.14
N LYS A 181 12.78 -6.08 -6.46
CA LYS A 181 14.10 -6.06 -7.08
C LYS A 181 14.45 -4.63 -7.46
N ILE A 182 15.43 -4.05 -6.78
CA ILE A 182 15.83 -2.65 -6.89
C ILE A 182 17.29 -2.60 -7.35
N ASP A 183 17.56 -2.02 -8.51
CA ASP A 183 18.91 -1.93 -9.10
C ASP A 183 19.68 -3.25 -9.08
N GLY A 184 19.02 -4.33 -9.48
CA GLY A 184 19.57 -5.67 -9.50
C GLY A 184 19.59 -6.42 -8.15
N LYS A 185 19.30 -5.75 -7.02
CA LYS A 185 19.29 -6.34 -5.66
C LYS A 185 17.89 -6.71 -5.22
N GLU A 186 17.76 -7.83 -4.55
CA GLU A 186 16.49 -8.26 -3.95
C GLU A 186 16.37 -7.71 -2.52
N GLU A 187 15.32 -6.95 -2.29
CA GLU A 187 14.97 -6.35 -1.00
C GLU A 187 13.68 -6.99 -0.49
N LYS A 188 13.58 -7.17 0.83
CA LYS A 188 12.44 -7.82 1.48
C LYS A 188 11.95 -7.06 2.68
N LEU A 189 10.63 -7.02 2.85
CA LEU A 189 10.00 -6.45 4.03
C LEU A 189 8.78 -7.29 4.41
N LEU A 190 8.60 -7.56 5.71
CA LEU A 190 7.35 -8.12 6.22
C LEU A 190 6.25 -7.04 6.20
N LEU A 191 5.16 -7.30 5.49
CA LEU A 191 3.98 -6.45 5.50
C LEU A 191 3.18 -6.76 6.76
N ILE A 192 2.95 -5.75 7.59
CA ILE A 192 2.16 -5.86 8.80
C ILE A 192 1.15 -4.73 8.75
N ASP A 193 -0.12 -5.08 8.67
CA ASP A 193 -1.21 -4.14 8.83
C ASP A 193 -1.30 -3.82 10.33
N HIS A 194 -0.76 -2.66 10.73
CA HIS A 194 -0.84 -2.18 12.10
C HIS A 194 -2.28 -1.73 12.37
N HIS A 195 -3.20 -2.67 12.56
CA HIS A 195 -4.51 -2.36 13.12
C HIS A 195 -4.32 -1.99 14.60
N HIS A 196 -4.28 -0.69 14.89
CA HIS A 196 -4.34 -0.21 16.26
C HIS A 196 -5.70 -0.61 16.86
N HIS A 197 -5.67 -1.55 17.80
CA HIS A 197 -6.78 -1.76 18.71
C HIS A 197 -6.97 -0.47 19.53
N HIS A 198 -8.01 0.29 19.19
CA HIS A 198 -8.57 1.32 20.07
C HIS A 198 -9.43 0.69 21.16
#